data_AF-A0A2N2EF94-F1
#
_entry.id   AF-A0A2N2EF94-F1
#
_cell.length_a   1.000
_cell.length_b   1.000
_cell.length_c   1.000
_cell.angle_alpha   90.00
_cell.angle_beta   90.00
_cell.angle_gamma   90.00
#
_symmetry.space_group_name_H-M   'P 1'
#
loop_
_entity.id
_entity.type
_entity.pdbx_description
1 polymer ?
#
loop_
_entity_poly.entity_id
_entity_poly.type
_entity_poly.pdbx_seq_one_letter_code
_entity_poly.pdbx_strand_id
1 'polypeptide(L)'
;MAEGSEYEIRRPTDYYSRLAKEGSKDSVREIMKDINEQMTIAESKLIDFVLGYVDTLEGIKTLENYLFNGTQIQRNYCALYFNRREDYKIVREAYDQGLIDMKQVFSR
;
A
#
# COMPACT_ATOMS: atom_id res chain seq x y z
N MET A 1 41.02 11.35 -6.04
CA MET A 1 41.02 10.00 -5.46
C MET A 1 40.89 10.17 -3.95
N ALA A 2 39.86 9.73 -3.24
CA ALA A 2 38.72 8.87 -3.58
C ALA A 2 37.47 9.32 -2.80
N GLU A 3 36.33 9.19 -3.49
CA GLU A 3 34.98 8.83 -3.00
C GLU A 3 34.35 9.63 -1.84
N GLY A 4 33.74 10.77 -2.19
CA GLY A 4 32.55 11.24 -1.49
C GLY A 4 31.40 10.30 -1.84
N SER A 5 31.03 9.42 -0.91
CA SER A 5 30.00 8.40 -1.09
C SER A 5 28.68 9.02 -1.54
N GLU A 6 28.19 8.48 -2.65
CA GLU A 6 26.94 8.72 -3.35
C GLU A 6 25.70 8.37 -2.49
N TYR A 7 25.46 9.13 -1.41
CA TYR A 7 24.14 9.16 -0.75
C TYR A 7 23.30 10.25 -1.40
N GLU A 8 22.95 10.01 -2.66
CA GLU A 8 21.85 10.70 -3.30
C GLU A 8 20.62 10.47 -2.40
N ILE A 9 20.10 11.55 -1.80
CA ILE A 9 18.88 11.52 -0.98
C ILE A 9 17.76 11.09 -1.94
N ARG A 10 17.54 9.77 -2.04
CA ARG A 10 16.44 9.23 -2.84
C ARG A 10 15.18 9.86 -2.31
N ARG A 11 14.43 10.51 -3.18
CA ARG A 11 13.14 11.09 -2.78
C ARG A 11 12.30 9.94 -2.23
N PRO A 12 11.57 10.10 -1.12
CA PRO A 12 10.74 9.04 -0.56
C PRO A 12 9.87 8.35 -1.63
N THR A 13 9.39 9.11 -2.62
CA THR A 13 8.69 8.62 -3.80
C THR A 13 9.46 7.57 -4.60
N ASP A 14 10.75 7.79 -4.88
CA ASP A 14 11.57 6.89 -5.69
C ASP A 14 11.82 5.58 -4.95
N TYR A 15 12.02 5.65 -3.63
CA TYR A 15 12.19 4.48 -2.78
C TYR A 15 10.94 3.59 -2.79
N TYR A 16 9.77 4.14 -2.45
CA TYR A 16 8.54 3.35 -2.42
C TYR A 16 8.08 2.92 -3.81
N SER A 17 8.28 3.75 -4.84
CA SER A 17 7.94 3.37 -6.22
C SER A 17 8.75 2.17 -6.69
N ARG A 18 10.03 2.08 -6.32
CA ARG A 18 10.87 0.92 -6.64
C ARG A 18 10.36 -0.34 -5.95
N LEU A 19 10.04 -0.26 -4.65
CA LEU A 19 9.49 -1.39 -3.90
C LEU A 19 8.14 -1.86 -4.47
N ALA A 20 7.25 -0.93 -4.79
CA ALA A 20 5.92 -1.26 -5.32
C ALA A 20 6.01 -1.91 -6.70
N LYS A 21 6.90 -1.41 -7.58
CA LYS A 21 7.15 -2.00 -8.90
C LYS A 21 7.83 -3.36 -8.84
N GLU A 22 8.72 -3.58 -7.86
CA GLU A 22 9.28 -4.90 -7.60
C GLU A 22 8.18 -5.88 -7.17
N GLY A 23 7.25 -5.41 -6.32
CA GLY A 23 6.03 -6.14 -5.98
C GLY A 23 6.27 -7.47 -5.25
N SER A 24 7.49 -7.74 -4.76
CA SER A 24 7.73 -8.93 -3.95
C SER A 24 6.98 -8.84 -2.63
N LYS A 25 6.74 -9.98 -1.99
CA LYS A 25 6.15 -10.04 -0.65
C LYS A 25 6.89 -9.15 0.35
N ASP A 26 8.22 -9.14 0.32
CA ASP A 26 9.03 -8.35 1.26
C ASP A 26 9.02 -6.87 0.91
N SER A 27 9.00 -6.51 -0.38
CA SER A 27 8.87 -5.12 -0.82
C SER A 27 7.52 -4.51 -0.41
N VAL A 28 6.42 -5.25 -0.58
CA VAL A 28 5.09 -4.82 -0.11
C VAL A 28 5.06 -4.72 1.41
N ARG A 29 5.62 -5.70 2.13
CA ARG A 29 5.70 -5.64 3.60
C ARG A 29 6.45 -4.40 4.08
N GLU A 30 7.52 -4.02 3.41
CA GLU A 30 8.29 -2.83 3.76
C GLU A 30 7.44 -1.56 3.62
N ILE A 31 6.70 -1.41 2.52
CA ILE A 31 5.75 -0.29 2.35
C ILE A 31 4.70 -0.29 3.48
N MET A 32 4.13 -1.47 3.79
CA MET A 32 3.04 -1.60 4.75
C MET A 32 3.46 -1.32 6.20
N LYS A 33 4.75 -1.47 6.56
CA LYS A 33 5.28 -1.14 7.89
C LYS A 33 5.15 0.35 8.22
N ASP A 34 5.25 1.21 7.21
CA ASP A 34 5.23 2.66 7.39
C ASP A 34 3.81 3.24 7.43
N ILE A 35 2.78 2.43 7.17
CA ILE A 35 1.38 2.83 7.23
C ILE A 35 0.91 2.86 8.69
N ASN A 36 0.80 4.06 9.25
CA ASN A 36 0.36 4.28 10.63
C ASN A 36 -0.39 5.61 10.80
N GLU A 37 -0.87 5.87 12.03
CA GLU A 37 -1.64 7.07 12.40
C GLU A 37 -0.82 8.37 12.39
N GLN A 38 0.51 8.28 12.36
CA GLN A 38 1.41 9.42 12.43
C GLN A 38 1.78 9.99 11.04
N MET A 39 1.36 9.33 9.96
CA MET A 39 1.60 9.83 8.60
C MET A 39 0.95 11.20 8.38
N THR A 40 1.72 12.09 7.78
CA THR A 40 1.19 13.33 7.22
C THR A 40 0.22 13.06 6.07
N ILE A 41 -0.56 14.07 5.69
CA ILE A 41 -1.43 14.01 4.50
C ILE A 41 -0.59 13.76 3.23
N ALA A 42 0.62 14.32 3.15
CA ALA A 42 1.49 14.15 2.00
C ALA A 42 2.01 12.71 1.88
N GLU A 43 2.48 12.13 2.99
CA GLU A 43 2.90 10.72 3.05
C GLU A 43 1.72 9.78 2.74
N SER A 44 0.55 10.08 3.29
CA SER A 44 -0.66 9.30 3.04
C SER A 44 -0.99 9.21 1.55
N LYS A 45 -1.02 10.37 0.86
CA LYS A 45 -1.25 10.42 -0.59
C LYS A 45 -0.14 9.74 -1.38
N LEU A 46 1.11 9.86 -0.93
CA LEU A 46 2.24 9.21 -1.57
C LEU A 46 2.11 7.69 -1.51
N ILE A 47 1.83 7.13 -0.33
CA ILE A 47 1.68 5.68 -0.14
C ILE A 47 0.50 5.15 -0.97
N ASP A 48 -0.64 5.84 -0.95
CA ASP A 48 -1.80 5.44 -1.74
C ASP A 48 -1.47 5.38 -3.25
N PHE A 49 -0.77 6.40 -3.74
CA PHE A 49 -0.32 6.49 -5.12
C PHE A 49 0.64 5.36 -5.50
N VAL A 50 1.69 5.13 -4.71
CA VAL A 50 2.72 4.12 -5.05
C VAL A 50 2.21 2.69 -4.93
N LEU A 51 1.26 2.39 -4.03
CA LEU A 51 0.63 1.08 -3.96
C LEU A 51 -0.06 0.70 -5.27
N GLY A 52 -0.53 1.69 -6.05
CA GLY A 52 -1.07 1.48 -7.39
C GLY A 52 -0.09 0.86 -8.39
N TYR A 53 1.22 0.86 -8.11
CA TYR A 53 2.23 0.21 -8.97
C TYR A 53 2.42 -1.28 -8.69
N VAL A 54 1.84 -1.84 -7.63
CA VAL A 54 1.93 -3.27 -7.34
C VAL A 54 1.05 -4.04 -8.32
N ASP A 55 1.65 -4.84 -9.20
CA ASP A 55 0.94 -5.64 -10.21
C ASP A 55 1.44 -7.09 -10.31
N THR A 56 2.33 -7.52 -9.42
CA THR A 56 2.72 -8.92 -9.33
C THR A 56 1.65 -9.71 -8.56
N LEU A 57 1.47 -10.98 -8.92
CA LEU A 57 0.54 -11.86 -8.21
C LEU A 57 0.91 -12.01 -6.72
N GLU A 58 2.20 -12.06 -6.40
CA GLU A 58 2.67 -12.16 -5.01
C GLU A 58 2.36 -10.89 -4.21
N GLY A 59 2.58 -9.72 -4.79
CA GLY A 59 2.29 -8.44 -4.17
C GLY A 59 0.80 -8.24 -3.94
N ILE A 60 -0.04 -8.58 -4.94
CA ILE A 60 -1.50 -8.55 -4.84
C ILE A 60 -1.98 -9.44 -3.69
N LYS A 61 -1.51 -10.69 -3.61
CA LYS A 61 -1.86 -11.61 -2.51
C LYS A 61 -1.41 -11.09 -1.15
N THR A 62 -0.29 -10.37 -1.10
CA THR A 62 0.21 -9.76 0.12
C THR A 62 -0.70 -8.61 0.57
N LEU A 63 -1.17 -7.78 -0.35
CA LEU A 63 -2.15 -6.71 -0.07
C LEU A 63 -3.51 -7.27 0.34
N GLU A 64 -3.96 -8.35 -0.29
CA GLU A 64 -5.15 -9.10 0.14
C GLU A 64 -4.99 -9.58 1.59
N ASN A 65 -3.86 -10.18 1.95
CA ASN A 65 -3.61 -10.58 3.33
C ASN A 65 -3.68 -9.40 4.31
N TYR A 66 -3.18 -8.22 3.95
CA TYR A 66 -3.30 -7.02 4.79
C TYR A 66 -4.73 -6.46 4.84
N LEU A 67 -5.54 -6.60 3.78
CA LEU A 67 -6.96 -6.22 3.80
C LEU A 67 -7.73 -6.99 4.89
N PHE A 68 -7.41 -8.26 5.11
CA PHE A 68 -8.10 -9.08 6.10
C PHE A 68 -7.41 -9.08 7.48
N ASN A 69 -6.07 -9.04 7.52
CA ASN A 69 -5.28 -9.27 8.73
C ASN A 69 -4.46 -8.05 9.21
N GLY A 70 -4.46 -6.95 8.46
CA GLY A 70 -3.72 -5.73 8.81
C GLY A 70 -4.40 -4.89 9.88
N THR A 71 -3.74 -3.80 10.29
CA THR A 71 -4.33 -2.75 11.13
C THR A 71 -5.44 -2.01 10.39
N GLN A 72 -6.32 -1.28 11.09
CA GLN A 72 -7.42 -0.57 10.45
C GLN A 72 -6.96 0.36 9.31
N ILE A 73 -5.85 1.08 9.49
CA ILE A 73 -5.31 1.96 8.43
C ILE A 73 -4.77 1.14 7.27
N GLN A 74 -3.99 0.08 7.52
CA GLN A 74 -3.50 -0.81 6.46
C GLN A 74 -4.65 -1.38 5.62
N ARG A 75 -5.73 -1.85 6.27
CA ARG A 75 -6.92 -2.36 5.58
C ARG A 75 -7.57 -1.30 4.70
N ASN A 76 -7.65 -0.05 5.16
CA ASN A 76 -8.20 1.05 4.37
C ASN A 76 -7.36 1.31 3.11
N TYR A 77 -6.04 1.33 3.20
CA TYR A 77 -5.16 1.46 2.02
C TYR A 77 -5.30 0.28 1.06
N CYS A 78 -5.42 -0.95 1.57
CA CYS A 78 -5.68 -2.11 0.74
C CYS A 78 -7.05 -2.02 0.05
N ALA A 79 -8.09 -1.52 0.73
CA ALA A 79 -9.41 -1.31 0.12
C ALA A 79 -9.36 -0.29 -1.02
N LEU A 80 -8.64 0.83 -0.84
CA LEU A 80 -8.41 1.82 -1.91
C LEU A 80 -7.71 1.19 -3.12
N TYR A 81 -6.67 0.39 -2.87
CA TYR A 81 -5.97 -0.34 -3.92
C TYR A 81 -6.91 -1.25 -4.73
N PHE A 82 -7.68 -2.11 -4.06
CA PHE A 82 -8.59 -3.05 -4.74
C PHE A 82 -9.77 -2.34 -5.43
N ASN A 83 -10.29 -1.25 -4.87
CA ASN A 83 -11.32 -0.44 -5.52
C ASN A 83 -10.84 0.15 -6.85
N ARG A 84 -9.60 0.64 -6.92
CA ARG A 84 -9.01 1.16 -8.18
C ARG A 84 -8.78 0.08 -9.24
N ARG A 85 -8.63 -1.17 -8.81
CA ARG A 85 -8.51 -2.34 -9.70
C ARG A 85 -9.84 -2.95 -10.09
N GLU A 86 -10.94 -2.37 -9.61
CA GLU A 86 -12.30 -2.88 -9.81
C GLU A 86 -12.55 -4.26 -9.18
N ASP A 87 -11.73 -4.66 -8.22
CA ASP A 87 -11.82 -5.92 -7.48
C ASP A 87 -12.89 -5.83 -6.36
N TYR A 88 -14.10 -5.37 -6.69
CA TYR A 88 -15.11 -5.01 -5.68
C TYR A 88 -15.57 -6.17 -4.79
N LYS A 89 -15.43 -7.42 -5.24
CA LYS A 89 -15.84 -8.60 -4.47
C LYS A 89 -15.04 -8.75 -3.17
N ILE A 90 -13.72 -8.54 -3.22
CA ILE A 90 -12.85 -8.70 -2.04
C ILE A 90 -13.07 -7.57 -1.04
N VAL A 91 -13.34 -6.36 -1.54
CA VAL A 91 -13.67 -5.20 -0.71
C VAL A 91 -15.03 -5.39 -0.02
N ARG A 92 -16.03 -5.91 -0.75
CA ARG A 92 -17.34 -6.27 -0.18
C ARG A 92 -17.18 -7.31 0.93
N GLU A 93 -16.38 -8.35 0.70
CA GLU A 93 -16.13 -9.39 1.70
C GLU A 93 -15.49 -8.83 2.98
N ALA A 94 -14.46 -7.98 2.85
CA ALA A 94 -13.85 -7.33 4.01
C ALA A 94 -14.83 -6.45 4.79
N TYR A 95 -15.75 -5.77 4.09
CA TYR A 95 -16.82 -5.00 4.71
C TYR A 95 -17.84 -5.88 5.44
N ASP A 96 -18.28 -6.98 4.82
CA ASP A 96 -19.26 -7.89 5.41
C ASP A 96 -18.71 -8.56 6.69
N GLN A 97 -17.39 -8.72 6.78
CA GLN A 97 -16.67 -9.17 7.99
C GLN A 97 -16.44 -8.05 9.03
N GLY A 98 -16.88 -6.81 8.77
CA GLY A 98 -16.70 -5.68 9.66
C GLY A 98 -15.26 -5.17 9.77
N LEU A 99 -14.40 -5.49 8.80
CA LEU A 99 -12.97 -5.15 8.83
C LEU A 99 -12.69 -3.75 8.29
N ILE A 100 -13.59 -3.22 7.45
CA ILE A 100 -13.57 -1.86 6.90
C ILE A 100 -14.97 -1.26 6.97
N ASP A 101 -15.06 0.07 6.98
CA ASP A 101 -16.34 0.77 7.01
C ASP A 101 -16.96 0.96 5.63
N MET A 102 -18.22 1.40 5.60
CA MET A 102 -18.95 1.65 4.35
C MET A 102 -18.31 2.77 3.51
N LYS A 103 -17.60 3.73 4.13
CA LYS A 103 -16.93 4.80 3.38
C LYS A 103 -15.80 4.22 2.53
N GLN A 104 -15.05 3.26 3.04
CA GLN A 104 -13.99 2.59 2.29
C GLN A 104 -14.54 1.79 1.10
N VAL A 105 -15.71 1.16 1.23
CA VAL A 105 -16.34 0.41 0.14
C VAL A 105 -16.63 1.29 -1.09
N PHE A 106 -16.97 2.55 -0.88
CA PHE A 106 -17.33 3.49 -1.96
C PHE A 106 -16.22 4.50 -2.30
N SER A 107 -15.06 4.40 -1.65
CA SER A 107 -13.94 5.32 -1.88
C SER A 107 -13.20 4.95 -3.17
N ARG A 108 -12.88 5.95 -4.00
CA ARG A 108 -12.12 5.83 -5.25
C ARG A 108 -11.09 6.94 -5.37
#